data_AF-A0A959Z1C7-F1
#
_entry.id   AF-A0A959Z1C7-F1
#
_cell.length_a   1.000
_cell.length_b   1.000
_cell.length_c   1.000
_cell.angle_alpha   90.00
_cell.angle_beta   90.00
_cell.angle_gamma   90.00
#
_symmetry.space_group_name_H-M   'P 1'
#
loop_
_entity.id
_entity.type
_entity.pdbx_description
1 polymer ?
#
loop_
_entity_poly.entity_id
_entity_poly.type
_entity_poly.pdbx_seq_one_letter_code
_entity_poly.pdbx_strand_id
1 'polypeptide(L)'
;MERITLSFANRSAALLIGLGCITATLAQTNNIAINNDGAAPAAQAALDISSNYVGPATQKGLLIPRLTLAQRNALGVGLPQGLTIYQTNATPGFYYWEG
;
A
#
# COMPACT_ATOMS: atom_id res chain seq x y z
N MET A 1 -62.80 -2.57 -16.87
CA MET A 1 -62.51 -3.80 -16.10
C MET A 1 -62.07 -4.81 -17.16
N GLU A 2 -60.78 -5.02 -17.42
CA GLU A 2 -59.78 -5.68 -16.58
C GLU A 2 -58.36 -5.26 -17.02
N ARG A 3 -57.38 -5.48 -16.14
CA ARG A 3 -56.12 -4.75 -16.01
C ARG A 3 -55.01 -5.31 -16.91
N ILE A 4 -54.17 -4.43 -17.45
CA ILE A 4 -52.88 -4.77 -18.07
C ILE A 4 -51.95 -5.31 -16.98
N THR A 5 -51.69 -6.62 -16.98
CA THR A 5 -50.72 -7.25 -16.08
C THR A 5 -49.33 -7.19 -16.71
N LEU A 6 -48.56 -6.17 -16.33
CA LEU A 6 -47.11 -6.10 -16.58
C LEU A 6 -46.44 -7.28 -15.85
N SER A 7 -45.92 -8.23 -16.64
CA SER A 7 -45.09 -9.33 -16.13
C SER A 7 -43.76 -8.77 -15.63
N PHE A 8 -43.68 -8.48 -14.33
CA PHE A 8 -42.45 -8.09 -13.63
C PHE A 8 -41.54 -9.29 -13.29
N ALA A 9 -41.88 -10.50 -13.74
CA ALA A 9 -41.22 -11.72 -13.26
C ALA A 9 -39.79 -11.92 -13.81
N ASN A 10 -39.34 -11.21 -14.84
CA ASN A 10 -38.06 -11.49 -15.50
C ASN A 10 -36.98 -10.41 -15.37
N ARG A 11 -37.10 -9.47 -14.42
CA ARG A 11 -36.07 -8.43 -14.19
C ARG A 11 -35.33 -8.57 -12.85
N SER A 12 -35.78 -9.47 -11.98
CA SER A 12 -35.20 -9.64 -10.63
C SER A 12 -33.99 -10.57 -10.58
N ALA A 13 -33.76 -11.40 -11.61
CA ALA A 13 -32.58 -12.29 -11.65
C ALA A 13 -31.28 -11.57 -12.05
N ALA A 14 -31.37 -10.46 -12.79
CA ALA A 14 -30.19 -9.73 -13.27
C ALA A 14 -29.55 -8.82 -12.21
N LEU A 15 -30.29 -8.44 -11.16
CA LEU A 15 -29.79 -7.51 -10.14
C LEU A 15 -29.00 -8.21 -9.02
N LEU A 16 -29.18 -9.52 -8.83
CA LEU A 16 -28.49 -10.29 -7.78
C LEU A 16 -27.11 -10.85 -8.20
N ILE A 17 -26.80 -10.90 -9.49
CA ILE A 17 -25.47 -11.33 -9.98
C ILE A 17 -24.49 -10.14 -10.02
N GLY A 18 -24.99 -8.89 -10.07
CA GLY A 18 -24.17 -7.68 -10.06
C GLY A 18 -23.76 -7.17 -8.67
N LEU A 19 -24.37 -7.68 -7.59
CA LEU A 19 -24.11 -7.28 -6.20
C LEU A 19 -23.27 -8.32 -5.42
N GLY A 20 -22.73 -9.32 -6.13
CA GLY A 20 -21.81 -10.31 -5.57
C GLY A 20 -20.39 -9.76 -5.50
N CYS A 21 -20.12 -8.95 -4.46
CA CYS A 21 -18.77 -8.69 -3.93
C CYS A 21 -17.68 -8.39 -4.98
N ILE A 22 -17.65 -7.16 -5.49
CA ILE A 22 -16.34 -6.51 -5.66
C ILE A 22 -15.90 -6.06 -4.26
N THR A 23 -15.61 -7.02 -3.39
CA THR A 23 -14.70 -6.72 -2.28
C THR A 23 -13.34 -6.60 -2.92
N ALA A 24 -12.94 -5.37 -3.24
CA ALA A 24 -11.54 -5.06 -3.39
C ALA A 24 -10.90 -5.46 -2.06
N THR A 25 -10.29 -6.63 -2.01
CA THR A 25 -9.48 -7.05 -0.87
C THR A 25 -8.33 -6.07 -0.79
N LEU A 26 -8.45 -5.08 0.09
CA LEU A 26 -7.28 -4.36 0.59
C LEU A 26 -6.50 -5.41 1.37
N ALA A 27 -5.47 -5.99 0.75
CA ALA A 27 -4.76 -7.17 1.24
C ALA A 27 -4.02 -6.98 2.59
N GLN A 28 -4.19 -5.83 3.26
CA GLN A 28 -3.41 -5.38 4.40
C GLN A 28 -4.31 -4.60 5.37
N THR A 29 -5.22 -5.29 6.06
CA THR A 29 -6.08 -4.66 7.09
C THR A 29 -5.41 -4.57 8.47
N ASN A 30 -4.21 -5.14 8.62
CA ASN A 30 -3.42 -5.21 9.85
C ASN A 30 -1.97 -4.77 9.60
N ASN A 31 -1.17 -4.73 10.67
CA ASN A 31 0.28 -4.56 10.63
C ASN A 31 0.90 -5.57 9.63
N ILE A 32 1.89 -5.12 8.87
CA ILE A 32 2.57 -5.92 7.85
C ILE A 32 3.94 -6.32 8.38
N ALA A 33 4.26 -7.61 8.31
CA ALA A 33 5.63 -8.09 8.51
C ALA A 33 6.25 -8.50 7.18
N ILE A 34 7.49 -8.06 6.92
CA ILE A 34 8.34 -8.54 5.83
C ILE A 34 9.54 -9.22 6.47
N ASN A 35 9.51 -10.54 6.52
CA ASN A 35 10.57 -11.37 7.10
C ASN A 35 10.63 -12.74 6.44
N ASN A 36 11.57 -13.57 6.89
CA ASN A 36 11.84 -14.90 6.36
C ASN A 36 11.57 -16.03 7.38
N ASP A 37 11.17 -15.68 8.60
CA ASP A 37 11.00 -16.56 9.74
C ASP A 37 9.53 -16.68 10.19
N GLY A 38 8.63 -15.89 9.60
CA GLY A 38 7.20 -15.91 9.90
C GLY A 38 6.86 -15.21 11.22
N ALA A 39 7.77 -14.42 11.80
CA ALA A 39 7.49 -13.65 12.99
C ALA A 39 6.33 -12.67 12.76
N ALA A 40 5.45 -12.53 13.76
CA ALA A 40 4.39 -11.51 13.73
C ALA A 40 5.03 -10.11 13.81
N PRO A 41 4.44 -9.09 13.16
CA PRO A 41 4.94 -7.72 13.25
C PRO A 41 4.79 -7.18 14.67
N ALA A 42 5.68 -6.26 15.07
CA ALA A 42 5.53 -5.54 16.32
C ALA A 42 4.16 -4.83 16.40
N ALA A 43 3.53 -4.86 17.59
CA ALA A 43 2.18 -4.32 17.79
C ALA A 43 2.05 -2.82 17.46
N GLN A 44 3.14 -2.07 17.61
CA GLN A 44 3.19 -0.63 17.35
C GLN A 44 3.75 -0.27 15.95
N ALA A 45 4.04 -1.27 15.11
CA ALA A 45 4.57 -1.05 13.77
C ALA A 45 3.51 -1.37 12.72
N ALA A 46 3.13 -0.37 11.90
CA ALA A 46 2.30 -0.62 10.71
C ALA A 46 3.06 -1.47 9.67
N LEU A 47 4.39 -1.32 9.60
CA LEU A 47 5.30 -2.10 8.78
C LEU A 47 6.53 -2.50 9.61
N ASP A 48 6.75 -3.79 9.77
CA ASP A 48 7.90 -4.40 10.43
C ASP A 48 8.74 -5.15 9.38
N ILE A 49 10.03 -4.84 9.29
CA ILE A 49 10.94 -5.47 8.31
C ILE A 49 12.10 -6.09 9.08
N SER A 50 12.26 -7.40 8.97
CA SER A 50 13.41 -8.12 9.50
C SER A 50 14.01 -9.01 8.41
N SER A 51 15.34 -9.19 8.45
CA SER A 51 16.06 -9.93 7.42
C SER A 51 17.04 -10.93 8.06
N ASN A 52 16.59 -11.63 9.09
CA ASN A 52 17.44 -12.57 9.83
C ASN A 52 17.53 -13.90 9.08
N TYR A 53 18.33 -13.96 8.01
CA TYR A 53 18.50 -15.20 7.26
C TYR A 53 19.47 -16.14 7.99
N VAL A 54 19.08 -17.40 8.17
CA VAL A 54 19.95 -18.44 8.73
C VAL A 54 20.81 -19.02 7.59
N GLY A 55 22.12 -18.73 7.61
CA GLY A 55 23.09 -19.24 6.64
C GLY A 55 23.96 -18.14 6.00
N PRO A 56 24.64 -18.38 4.86
CA PRO A 56 25.51 -17.39 4.20
C PRO A 56 24.73 -16.23 3.55
N ALA A 57 23.43 -16.12 3.80
CA ALA A 57 22.57 -15.11 3.23
C ALA A 57 22.76 -13.77 3.98
N THR A 58 23.13 -12.74 3.22
CA THR A 58 23.33 -11.38 3.72
C THR A 58 22.02 -10.80 4.24
N GLN A 59 22.06 -10.17 5.42
CA GLN A 59 20.97 -9.34 5.93
C GLN A 59 20.59 -8.27 4.87
N LYS A 60 19.29 -8.03 4.69
CA LYS A 60 18.74 -7.11 3.69
C LYS A 60 18.26 -5.84 4.38
N GLY A 61 18.44 -4.69 3.74
CA GLY A 61 17.92 -3.41 4.22
C GLY A 61 16.65 -2.96 3.49
N LEU A 62 16.08 -1.84 3.95
CA LEU A 62 15.01 -1.12 3.25
C LEU A 62 15.62 -0.09 2.29
N LEU A 63 15.33 -0.21 0.99
CA LEU A 63 15.72 0.81 0.01
C LEU A 63 14.60 1.86 -0.11
N ILE A 64 14.86 3.06 0.38
CA ILE A 64 13.96 4.21 0.20
C ILE A 64 14.19 4.91 -1.16
N PRO A 65 13.25 5.75 -1.64
CA PRO A 65 13.42 6.47 -2.89
C PRO A 65 14.74 7.25 -2.95
N ARG A 66 15.51 7.01 -4.01
CA ARG A 66 16.80 7.64 -4.26
C ARG A 66 16.66 8.72 -5.31
N LEU A 67 16.87 9.97 -4.93
CA LEU A 67 16.65 11.11 -5.81
C LEU A 67 17.93 11.95 -5.94
N THR A 68 18.13 12.54 -7.10
CA THR A 68 19.04 13.69 -7.23
C THR A 68 18.39 14.94 -6.65
N LEU A 69 19.20 15.98 -6.39
CA LEU A 69 18.73 17.30 -5.98
C LEU A 69 17.60 17.83 -6.89
N ALA A 70 17.77 17.71 -8.20
CA ALA A 70 16.76 18.17 -9.17
C ALA A 70 15.46 17.36 -9.07
N GLN A 71 15.54 16.03 -8.95
CA GLN A 71 14.36 15.17 -8.82
C GLN A 71 13.62 15.40 -7.49
N ARG A 72 14.34 15.60 -6.39
CA ARG A 72 13.76 15.94 -5.09
C ARG A 72 13.04 17.28 -5.16
N ASN A 73 13.67 18.31 -5.75
CA ASN A 73 13.04 19.63 -5.91
C ASN A 73 11.82 19.58 -6.87
N ALA A 74 11.77 18.59 -7.76
CA ALA A 74 10.64 18.38 -8.68
C ALA A 74 9.46 17.62 -8.06
N LEU A 75 9.54 17.16 -6.80
CA LEU A 75 8.41 16.50 -6.11
C LEU A 75 7.19 17.43 -5.94
N GLY A 76 7.35 18.75 -6.11
CA GLY A 76 6.26 19.71 -6.19
C GLY A 76 5.74 20.20 -4.84
N VAL A 77 4.52 20.74 -4.85
CA VAL A 77 3.84 21.29 -3.67
C VAL A 77 2.87 20.27 -3.06
N GLY A 78 2.64 20.36 -1.75
CA GLY A 78 1.73 19.45 -1.04
C GLY A 78 2.35 18.14 -0.58
N LEU A 79 3.66 18.13 -0.31
CA LEU A 79 4.34 16.95 0.23
C LEU A 79 3.81 16.64 1.64
N PRO A 80 3.54 15.36 1.95
CA PRO A 80 3.17 14.98 3.30
C PRO A 80 4.35 15.19 4.26
N GLN A 81 4.06 15.71 5.45
CA GLN A 81 5.02 15.75 6.54
C GLN A 81 5.57 14.35 6.84
N GLY A 82 6.88 14.23 7.03
CA GLY A 82 7.59 12.97 7.26
C GLY A 82 8.02 12.22 5.99
N LEU A 83 7.74 12.73 4.78
CA LEU A 83 8.24 12.12 3.55
C LEU A 83 9.77 12.02 3.58
N THR A 84 10.31 10.79 3.51
CA THR A 84 11.75 10.53 3.62
C THR A 84 12.34 10.01 2.31
N ILE A 85 13.47 10.57 1.88
CA ILE A 85 14.22 10.18 0.68
C ILE A 85 15.72 10.10 0.96
N TYR A 86 16.47 9.40 0.11
CA TYR A 86 17.92 9.47 0.10
C TYR A 86 18.39 10.27 -1.11
N GLN A 87 19.10 11.38 -0.88
CA GLN A 87 19.69 12.16 -1.96
C GLN A 87 21.01 11.51 -2.41
N THR A 88 21.21 11.34 -3.72
CA THR A 88 22.38 10.64 -4.27
C THR A 88 23.49 11.56 -4.77
N ASN A 89 23.26 12.87 -4.89
CA ASN A 89 24.22 13.84 -5.40
C ASN A 89 24.20 15.16 -4.61
N ALA A 90 25.05 16.13 -5.00
CA ALA A 90 25.26 17.44 -4.36
C ALA A 90 25.69 17.33 -2.89
N THR A 91 24.74 17.02 -2.01
CA THR A 91 24.98 16.63 -0.62
C THR A 91 24.24 15.32 -0.37
N PRO A 92 24.89 14.16 -0.55
CA PRO A 92 24.23 12.88 -0.35
C PRO A 92 23.82 12.67 1.11
N GLY A 93 22.66 12.05 1.33
CA GLY A 93 22.16 11.77 2.68
C GLY A 93 20.66 11.57 2.75
N PHE A 94 20.17 11.25 3.94
CA PHE A 94 18.73 11.18 4.22
C PHE A 94 18.16 12.59 4.39
N TYR A 95 17.04 12.84 3.74
CA TYR A 95 16.25 14.06 3.88
C TYR A 95 14.82 13.68 4.25
N TYR A 96 14.22 14.42 5.17
CA TYR A 96 12.81 14.31 5.52
C TYR A 96 12.12 15.67 5.34
N TRP A 97 10.84 15.65 4.97
CA TRP A 97 10.02 16.86 4.82
C TRP A 97 9.32 17.19 6.15
N GLU A 98 9.53 18.39 6.69
CA GLU A 98 9.00 18.80 8.00
C GLU A 98 7.62 19.47 7.97
N GLY A 99 7.09 19.79 6.78
CA GLY A 99 5.84 20.55 6.63
C GLY A 99 6.03 21.77 5.77
#